data_AF-A0A8H7NTW1-F1
#
_entry.id   AF-A0A8H7NTW1-F1
#
_cell.length_a   1.000
_cell.length_b   1.000
_cell.length_c   1.000
_cell.angle_alpha   90.00
_cell.angle_beta   90.00
_cell.angle_gamma   90.00
#
_symmetry.space_group_name_H-M   'P 1'
#
loop_
_entity.id
_entity.type
_entity.pdbx_description
1 polymer ?
#
loop_
_entity_poly.entity_id
_entity_poly.type
_entity_poly.pdbx_seq_one_letter_code
_entity_poly.pdbx_strand_id
1 'polypeptide(L)'
;MTYLRKHNPEIDWAKGEWRYTRCPESCAPKARKTNHDLEDLQIAEFVASILNKDIGEEDADTTKWKSLIPEYLHEFRDVFSQKKSEQMPERKPYNYGIDFEEGAALPRLAKLYPMSPKERNSLNEWIDDEL
;
A
#
# COMPACT_ATOMS: atom_id res chain seq x y z
N MET A 1 -6.93 -14.85 21.50
CA MET A 1 -8.21 -14.67 20.76
C MET A 1 -7.98 -13.69 19.64
N THR A 2 -8.45 -13.98 18.41
CA THR A 2 -8.27 -13.08 17.26
C THR A 2 -9.17 -11.85 17.36
N TYR A 3 -8.78 -10.77 16.68
CA TYR A 3 -9.51 -9.50 16.66
C TYR A 3 -11.00 -9.68 16.30
N LEU A 4 -11.32 -10.39 15.21
CA LEU A 4 -12.72 -10.60 14.80
C LEU A 4 -13.57 -11.37 15.81
N ARG A 5 -12.99 -12.32 16.55
CA ARG A 5 -13.71 -13.03 17.63
C ARG A 5 -13.99 -12.13 18.84
N LYS A 6 -13.07 -11.21 19.15
CA LYS A 6 -13.21 -10.27 20.27
C LYS A 6 -14.23 -9.17 19.96
N HIS A 7 -14.25 -8.67 18.74
CA HIS A 7 -15.06 -7.51 18.34
C HIS A 7 -16.41 -7.88 17.71
N ASN A 8 -16.51 -9.09 17.13
CA ASN A 8 -17.72 -9.71 16.59
C ASN A 8 -18.71 -8.74 15.91
N PRO A 9 -18.33 -8.12 14.78
CA PRO A 9 -19.18 -7.16 14.08
C PRO A 9 -20.43 -7.81 13.50
N GLU A 10 -21.45 -7.00 13.26
CA GLU A 10 -22.58 -7.34 12.40
C GLU A 10 -22.22 -6.95 10.97
N ILE A 11 -22.37 -7.86 10.01
CA ILE A 11 -22.04 -7.64 8.61
C ILE A 11 -23.30 -7.90 7.78
N ASP A 12 -23.75 -6.89 7.04
CA ASP A 12 -24.79 -7.01 6.02
C ASP A 12 -24.12 -7.06 4.64
N TRP A 13 -23.97 -8.26 4.11
CA TRP A 13 -23.31 -8.50 2.82
C TRP A 13 -24.11 -7.98 1.62
N ALA A 14 -25.44 -7.86 1.73
CA ALA A 14 -26.27 -7.36 0.63
C ALA A 14 -26.13 -5.85 0.45
N LYS A 15 -25.89 -5.12 1.57
CA LYS A 15 -25.67 -3.67 1.55
C LYS A 15 -24.19 -3.28 1.56
N GLY A 16 -23.29 -4.21 1.88
CA GLY A 16 -21.86 -3.91 2.05
C GLY A 16 -21.56 -3.09 3.30
N GLU A 17 -22.45 -3.12 4.30
CA GLU A 17 -22.28 -2.40 5.56
C GLU A 17 -21.81 -3.33 6.68
N TRP A 18 -21.02 -2.81 7.61
CA TRP A 18 -20.64 -3.54 8.82
C TRP A 18 -20.64 -2.60 10.05
N ARG A 19 -20.98 -3.15 11.22
CA ARG A 19 -21.16 -2.38 12.48
C ARG A 19 -20.57 -3.13 13.68
N TYR A 20 -19.82 -2.42 14.54
CA TYR A 20 -19.34 -2.96 15.83
C TYR A 20 -20.32 -2.63 16.97
N THR A 21 -21.53 -3.20 16.93
CA THR A 21 -22.53 -3.06 18.00
C THR A 21 -22.13 -3.75 19.30
N ARG A 22 -21.24 -4.76 19.22
CA ARG A 22 -20.85 -5.65 20.32
C ARG A 22 -19.41 -5.46 20.80
N CYS A 23 -18.78 -4.31 20.54
CA CYS A 23 -17.41 -4.06 21.01
C CYS A 23 -17.38 -3.97 22.55
N PRO A 24 -16.47 -4.68 23.25
CA PRO A 24 -16.27 -4.47 24.68
C PRO A 24 -15.81 -3.03 24.98
N GLU A 25 -16.11 -2.49 26.17
CA GLU A 25 -15.75 -1.11 26.55
C GLU A 25 -14.24 -0.85 26.62
N SER A 26 -13.43 -1.91 26.73
CA SER A 26 -11.97 -1.85 26.65
C SER A 26 -11.45 -1.67 25.20
N CYS A 27 -12.31 -1.75 24.20
CA CYS A 27 -11.99 -1.28 22.85
C CYS A 27 -11.67 0.22 22.96
N ALA A 28 -10.57 0.68 22.36
CA ALA A 28 -10.23 2.11 22.27
C ALA A 28 -11.48 2.93 21.86
N PRO A 29 -11.63 4.15 22.43
CA PRO A 29 -12.93 4.73 22.71
C PRO A 29 -13.73 4.86 21.42
N LYS A 30 -15.01 4.47 21.52
CA LYS A 30 -16.10 4.73 20.58
C LYS A 30 -15.64 5.69 19.49
N ALA A 31 -15.42 5.17 18.28
CA ALA A 31 -15.53 5.96 17.07
C ALA A 31 -16.98 6.46 17.00
N ARG A 32 -17.32 7.42 17.89
CA ARG A 32 -18.23 8.48 17.53
C ARG A 32 -17.64 8.96 16.22
N LYS A 33 -18.47 9.00 15.17
CA LYS A 33 -18.24 9.96 14.12
C LYS A 33 -18.24 11.32 14.82
N THR A 34 -17.12 11.73 15.42
CA THR A 34 -16.77 13.13 15.44
C THR A 34 -16.79 13.51 13.97
N ASN A 35 -17.30 14.70 13.66
CA ASN A 35 -17.18 15.28 12.32
C ASN A 35 -15.67 15.47 12.04
N HIS A 36 -14.98 14.37 11.77
CA HIS A 36 -13.58 14.29 11.40
C HIS A 36 -13.46 14.33 9.88
N ASP A 37 -14.55 14.68 9.17
CA ASP A 37 -14.51 14.93 7.74
C ASP A 37 -13.49 16.03 7.45
N LEU A 38 -13.38 17.06 8.29
CA LEU A 38 -12.43 18.17 8.08
C LEU A 38 -10.97 17.78 8.36
N GLU A 39 -10.71 17.06 9.45
CA GLU A 39 -9.35 16.63 9.81
C GLU A 39 -8.87 15.48 8.90
N ASP A 40 -9.75 14.55 8.50
CA ASP A 40 -9.40 13.50 7.54
C ASP A 40 -9.22 14.06 6.12
N LEU A 41 -10.03 15.05 5.70
CA LEU A 41 -9.81 15.77 4.44
C LEU A 41 -8.53 16.60 4.48
N GLN A 42 -8.20 17.25 5.60
CA GLN A 42 -6.94 17.96 5.79
C GLN A 42 -5.74 17.02 5.74
N ILE A 43 -5.82 15.85 6.38
CA ILE A 43 -4.78 14.83 6.31
C ILE A 43 -4.64 14.32 4.87
N ALA A 44 -5.76 14.05 4.18
CA ALA A 44 -5.73 13.58 2.80
C ALA A 44 -5.14 14.63 1.83
N GLU A 45 -5.51 15.90 1.98
CA GLU A 45 -4.98 17.02 1.19
C GLU A 45 -3.50 17.26 1.50
N PHE A 46 -3.10 17.12 2.77
CA PHE A 46 -1.72 17.23 3.20
C PHE A 46 -0.85 16.07 2.66
N VAL A 47 -1.34 14.84 2.74
CA VAL A 47 -0.68 13.65 2.15
C VAL A 47 -0.58 13.81 0.63
N ALA A 48 -1.62 14.28 -0.04
CA ALA A 48 -1.57 14.57 -1.47
C ALA A 48 -0.54 15.67 -1.80
N SER A 49 -0.45 16.72 -0.98
CA SER A 49 0.56 17.79 -1.13
C SER A 49 2.00 17.30 -0.95
N ILE A 50 2.21 16.33 -0.04
CA ILE A 50 3.52 15.71 0.18
C ILE A 50 3.89 14.78 -0.98
N LEU A 51 2.96 13.93 -1.44
CA LEU A 51 3.19 13.01 -2.55
C LEU A 51 3.42 13.71 -3.89
N ASN A 52 2.79 14.88 -4.11
CA ASN A 52 2.93 15.69 -5.33
C ASN A 52 4.19 16.58 -5.33
N LYS A 53 4.88 16.72 -4.21
CA LYS A 53 6.19 17.39 -4.18
C LYS A 53 7.22 16.32 -4.47
N ASP A 54 7.78 16.35 -5.67
CA ASP A 54 8.97 15.56 -6.01
C ASP A 54 10.05 15.88 -4.98
N ILE A 55 10.20 15.01 -3.98
CA ILE A 55 11.35 15.02 -3.07
C ILE A 55 12.45 14.36 -3.87
N GLY A 56 12.95 15.12 -4.84
CA GLY A 56 14.08 14.75 -5.66
C GLY A 56 15.26 14.41 -4.76
N GLU A 57 15.95 13.37 -5.17
CA GLU A 57 17.22 12.94 -4.62
C GLU A 57 18.24 14.07 -4.56
N GLU A 58 18.62 14.42 -3.34
CA GLU A 58 19.98 14.33 -2.79
C GLU A 58 20.12 15.32 -1.63
N ASP A 59 20.22 14.75 -0.43
CA ASP A 59 21.15 15.11 0.63
C ASP A 59 21.12 16.52 1.29
N ALA A 60 20.26 17.44 0.86
CA ALA A 60 20.26 18.81 1.39
C ALA A 60 19.16 19.15 2.42
N ASP A 61 18.06 18.41 2.49
CA ASP A 61 16.86 18.93 3.18
C ASP A 61 16.20 17.99 4.19
N THR A 62 17.02 17.40 5.06
CA THR A 62 16.52 16.70 6.27
C THR A 62 15.68 17.64 7.15
N THR A 63 15.91 18.95 7.07
CA THR A 63 15.18 19.98 7.83
C THR A 63 13.77 20.23 7.26
N LYS A 64 13.61 20.35 5.93
CA LYS A 64 12.30 20.46 5.28
C LYS A 64 11.49 19.17 5.36
N TRP A 65 12.15 18.01 5.28
CA TRP A 65 11.47 16.72 5.51
C TRP A 65 10.78 16.67 6.87
N LYS A 66 11.51 17.03 7.93
CA LYS A 66 11.02 16.99 9.31
C LYS A 66 9.87 17.98 9.56
N SER A 67 9.78 19.06 8.79
CA SER A 67 8.66 20.02 8.92
C SER A 67 7.43 19.63 8.11
N LEU A 68 7.60 18.86 7.02
CA LEU A 68 6.49 18.38 6.19
C LEU A 68 5.83 17.13 6.76
N ILE A 69 6.51 16.37 7.61
CA ILE A 69 5.99 15.08 8.06
C ILE A 69 5.84 15.07 9.57
N PRO A 70 4.75 14.50 10.10
CA PRO A 70 4.55 14.37 11.53
C PRO A 70 5.72 13.70 12.24
N GLU A 71 6.02 14.16 13.46
CA GLU A 71 7.18 13.72 14.24
C GLU A 71 7.23 12.19 14.44
N TYR A 72 6.09 11.53 14.62
CA TYR A 72 6.00 10.08 14.79
C TYR A 72 6.48 9.27 13.57
N LEU A 73 6.59 9.90 12.39
CA LEU A 73 7.05 9.26 11.15
C LEU A 73 8.52 9.56 10.83
N HIS A 74 9.20 10.39 11.62
CA HIS A 74 10.60 10.74 11.36
C HIS A 74 11.53 9.53 11.46
N GLU A 75 11.18 8.53 12.28
CA GLU A 75 11.89 7.24 12.37
C GLU A 75 11.85 6.45 11.06
N PHE A 76 10.81 6.64 10.24
CA PHE A 76 10.59 5.90 8.99
C PHE A 76 11.02 6.68 7.74
N ARG A 77 11.88 7.71 7.88
CA ARG A 77 12.41 8.48 6.74
C ARG A 77 12.87 7.58 5.59
N ASP A 78 13.44 6.43 5.95
CA ASP A 78 13.94 5.44 5.01
C ASP A 78 12.89 4.86 4.06
N VAL A 79 11.67 4.68 4.55
CA VAL A 79 10.54 4.10 3.79
C VAL A 79 10.07 5.04 2.67
N PHE A 80 10.33 6.33 2.82
CA PHE A 80 9.92 7.35 1.85
C PHE A 80 11.04 7.72 0.86
N SER A 81 12.17 7.00 0.88
CA SER A 81 13.20 7.17 -0.14
C SER A 81 12.76 6.51 -1.44
N GLN A 82 12.76 7.28 -2.54
CA GLN A 82 12.38 6.79 -3.86
C GLN A 82 13.27 5.60 -4.30
N LYS A 83 14.62 5.73 -4.26
CA LYS A 83 15.54 4.59 -4.54
C LYS A 83 15.19 3.33 -3.78
N LYS A 84 14.89 3.47 -2.48
CA LYS A 84 14.59 2.30 -1.63
C LYS A 84 13.22 1.71 -1.92
N SER A 85 12.26 2.52 -2.36
CA SER A 85 10.94 2.05 -2.76
C SER A 85 10.96 1.29 -4.09
N GLU A 86 11.87 1.65 -4.99
CA GLU A 86 12.10 0.96 -6.27
C GLU A 86 12.80 -0.41 -6.05
N GLN A 87 13.55 -0.56 -4.95
CA GLN A 87 14.23 -1.81 -4.62
C GLN A 87 13.25 -2.88 -4.11
N MET A 88 13.35 -4.11 -4.64
CA MET A 88 12.56 -5.24 -4.16
C MET A 88 12.86 -5.52 -2.67
N PRO A 89 11.84 -5.71 -1.82
CA PRO A 89 12.06 -6.00 -0.41
C PRO A 89 12.78 -7.33 -0.22
N GLU A 90 13.52 -7.45 0.88
CA GLU A 90 14.23 -8.67 1.23
C GLU A 90 13.29 -9.87 1.38
N ARG A 91 13.77 -11.06 0.98
CA ARG A 91 12.98 -12.29 1.13
C ARG A 91 12.74 -12.59 2.59
N LYS A 92 11.47 -12.71 2.97
CA LYS A 92 11.01 -13.02 4.33
C LYS A 92 10.59 -14.48 4.45
N PRO A 93 10.62 -15.08 5.65
CA PRO A 93 10.23 -16.48 5.86
C PRO A 93 8.74 -16.77 5.57
N TYR A 94 7.92 -15.74 5.49
CA TYR A 94 6.50 -15.81 5.12
C TYR A 94 6.24 -15.51 3.64
N ASN A 95 7.29 -15.34 2.82
CA ASN A 95 7.11 -15.23 1.38
C ASN A 95 6.70 -16.59 0.82
N TYR A 96 5.56 -16.64 0.16
CA TYR A 96 5.07 -17.85 -0.48
C TYR A 96 5.93 -18.21 -1.70
N GLY A 97 6.42 -19.44 -1.73
CA GLY A 97 7.03 -20.03 -2.91
C GLY A 97 5.97 -20.49 -3.90
N ILE A 98 6.35 -20.57 -5.17
CA ILE A 98 5.60 -21.35 -6.16
C ILE A 98 6.25 -22.74 -6.15
N ASP A 99 5.66 -23.66 -5.40
CA ASP A 99 6.16 -25.04 -5.30
C ASP A 99 5.67 -25.83 -6.53
N PHE A 100 6.61 -26.42 -7.27
CA PHE A 100 6.28 -27.31 -8.38
C PHE A 100 6.12 -28.74 -7.90
N GLU A 101 5.12 -29.45 -8.42
CA GLU A 101 4.99 -30.89 -8.18
C GLU A 101 6.06 -31.66 -8.97
N GLU A 102 6.73 -32.62 -8.32
CA GLU A 102 7.76 -33.44 -8.97
C GLU A 102 7.16 -34.25 -10.14
N GLY A 103 7.73 -34.08 -11.33
CA GLY A 103 7.26 -34.76 -12.55
C GLY A 103 6.04 -34.12 -13.21
N ALA A 104 5.51 -33.00 -12.69
CA ALA A 104 4.48 -32.25 -13.37
C ALA A 104 5.03 -31.61 -14.66
N ALA A 105 4.28 -31.76 -15.75
CA ALA A 105 4.60 -31.06 -16.98
C ALA A 105 4.35 -29.55 -16.78
N LEU A 106 5.34 -28.73 -17.13
CA LEU A 106 5.16 -27.28 -17.12
C LEU A 106 3.98 -26.88 -18.03
N PRO A 107 3.21 -25.85 -17.64
CA PRO A 107 2.15 -25.35 -18.50
C PRO A 107 2.73 -24.98 -19.87
N ARG A 108 2.02 -25.35 -20.94
CA ARG A 108 2.44 -24.97 -22.28
C ARG A 108 2.45 -23.44 -22.35
N LEU A 109 3.52 -22.88 -22.89
CA LEU A 109 3.61 -21.44 -23.15
C LEU A 109 2.38 -21.01 -23.96
N ALA A 110 1.52 -20.21 -23.33
CA ALA A 110 0.35 -19.66 -23.98
C ALA A 110 0.81 -18.70 -25.08
N LYS A 111 0.12 -18.70 -26.21
CA LYS A 111 0.37 -17.70 -27.26
C LYS A 111 -0.05 -16.34 -26.72
N LEU A 112 0.84 -15.36 -26.84
CA LEU A 112 0.49 -13.97 -26.55
C LEU A 112 -0.59 -13.53 -27.55
N TYR A 113 -1.58 -12.79 -27.05
CA TYR A 113 -2.53 -12.13 -27.93
C TYR A 113 -1.80 -11.06 -28.76
N PRO A 114 -2.14 -10.89 -30.05
CA PRO A 114 -1.51 -9.88 -30.87
C PRO A 114 -1.86 -8.48 -30.35
N MET A 115 -0.83 -7.73 -29.98
CA MET A 115 -0.95 -6.31 -29.62
C MET A 115 -0.79 -5.42 -30.86
N SER A 116 -1.47 -4.27 -30.86
CA SER A 116 -1.27 -3.26 -31.89
C SER A 116 0.18 -2.74 -31.88
N PRO A 117 0.70 -2.19 -32.99
CA PRO A 117 2.05 -1.66 -33.02
C PRO A 117 2.31 -0.57 -31.97
N LYS A 118 1.31 0.27 -31.70
CA LYS A 118 1.42 1.35 -30.70
C LYS A 118 1.60 0.79 -29.30
N GLU A 119 0.75 -0.16 -28.90
CA GLU A 119 0.80 -0.78 -27.57
C GLU A 119 2.13 -1.52 -27.36
N ARG A 120 2.59 -2.24 -28.39
CA ARG A 120 3.84 -2.99 -28.31
C ARG A 120 5.06 -2.09 -28.18
N ASN A 121 5.08 -0.96 -28.88
CA ASN A 121 6.19 0.00 -28.78
C ASN A 121 6.24 0.61 -27.38
N SER A 122 5.11 1.08 -26.85
CA SER A 122 5.05 1.62 -25.49
C SER A 122 5.42 0.58 -24.43
N LEU A 123 5.02 -0.68 -24.61
CA LEU A 123 5.45 -1.76 -23.72
C LEU A 123 6.96 -2.01 -23.79
N ASN A 124 7.53 -2.04 -24.99
CA ASN A 124 8.96 -2.25 -25.16
C ASN A 124 9.78 -1.09 -24.57
N GLU A 125 9.35 0.15 -24.77
CA GLU A 125 9.97 1.33 -24.14
C GLU A 125 10.02 1.19 -22.62
N TRP A 126 8.89 0.79 -21.99
CA TRP A 126 8.85 0.58 -20.54
C TRP A 126 9.71 -0.62 -20.08
N ILE A 127 9.74 -1.72 -20.83
CA ILE A 127 10.58 -2.87 -20.50
C ILE A 127 12.07 -2.50 -20.56
N ASP A 128 12.47 -1.70 -21.55
CA ASP A 128 13.86 -1.24 -21.70
C ASP A 128 14.27 -0.27 -20.58
N ASP A 129 13.34 0.50 -20.03
CA ASP A 129 13.58 1.42 -18.90
C ASP A 129 13.71 0.71 -17.53
N GLU A 130 13.07 -0.45 -17.36
CA GLU A 130 12.98 -1.18 -16.08
C GLU A 130 13.93 -2.40 -15.97
N LEU A 131 14.67 -2.73 -17.04
CA LEU A 131 15.66 -3.81 -17.11
C LEU A 131 17.06 -3.36 -16.67
#